data_AF-A0A7U9MSP6-F1
#
_entry.id   AF-A0A7U9MSP6-F1
#
_cell.length_a   1.000
_cell.length_b   1.000
_cell.length_c   1.000
_cell.angle_alpha   90.00
_cell.angle_beta   90.00
_cell.angle_gamma   90.00
#
_symmetry.space_group_name_H-M   'P 1'
#
loop_
_entity.id
_entity.type
_entity.pdbx_description
1 polymer ?
#
loop_
_entity_poly.entity_id
_entity_poly.type
_entity_poly.pdbx_seq_one_letter_code
_entity_poly.pdbx_strand_id
1 'polypeptide(L)'
;MSESMFIRLFAGVSPDYLGGIPLIPFGQWLLPIGIFLLTVGGYAERARKAETFSLYRYERVSDWWKRHFVKRVIFGIRIAVLLLLIVLLCDIVMGKLALLSAGLLVKISVLWLFHSISMAAFFVLLDLFPLRRFAPVALFLLEGVTFIAGSRLCAVSHAMYGMWGMYLRSSLYDAGGFPAGVIIAAEVALPAAGFLIGREYLKKETDYIKIENG
;
A
#
# COMPACT_ATOMS: atom_id res chain seq x y z
N MET A 1 -28.26 -11.08 3.81
CA MET A 1 -27.46 -12.02 3.00
C MET A 1 -26.01 -11.94 3.46
N SER A 2 -25.32 -13.06 3.68
CA SER A 2 -23.93 -13.03 4.16
C SER A 2 -23.00 -12.69 2.99
N GLU A 3 -22.41 -11.51 3.03
CA GLU A 3 -21.49 -11.00 2.00
C GLU A 3 -20.14 -11.76 2.06
N SER A 4 -19.42 -11.75 0.93
CA SER A 4 -18.06 -12.32 0.80
C SER A 4 -17.06 -11.56 1.68
N MET A 5 -16.13 -12.28 2.31
CA MET A 5 -15.08 -11.65 3.10
C MET A 5 -14.10 -10.87 2.23
N PHE A 6 -13.85 -11.36 1.01
CA PHE A 6 -13.04 -10.66 0.03
C PHE A 6 -13.57 -9.25 -0.27
N ILE A 7 -14.89 -9.12 -0.51
CA ILE A 7 -15.51 -7.81 -0.73
C ILE A 7 -15.32 -6.93 0.50
N ARG A 8 -15.63 -7.43 1.69
CA ARG A 8 -15.55 -6.65 2.93
C ARG A 8 -14.16 -6.11 3.23
N LEU A 9 -13.14 -6.93 3.01
CA LEU A 9 -11.76 -6.58 3.37
C LEU A 9 -11.06 -5.76 2.30
N PHE A 10 -11.37 -5.97 1.01
CA PHE A 10 -10.59 -5.38 -0.09
C PHE A 10 -11.38 -4.44 -1.01
N ALA A 11 -12.71 -4.43 -0.97
CA ALA A 11 -13.50 -3.54 -1.83
C ALA A 11 -13.68 -2.13 -1.23
N GLY A 12 -13.40 -1.96 0.06
CA GLY A 12 -13.57 -0.69 0.75
C GLY A 12 -15.04 -0.37 1.06
N VAL A 13 -15.40 0.91 1.06
CA VAL A 13 -16.72 1.40 1.50
C VAL A 13 -17.77 1.31 0.39
N SER A 14 -18.93 0.71 0.72
CA SER A 14 -20.11 0.74 -0.15
C SER A 14 -20.61 2.17 -0.37
N PRO A 15 -21.06 2.52 -1.60
CA PRO A 15 -21.65 3.83 -1.90
C PRO A 15 -22.89 4.18 -1.04
N ASP A 16 -23.55 3.20 -0.43
CA ASP A 16 -24.76 3.40 0.38
C ASP A 16 -24.49 4.09 1.74
N TYR A 17 -23.22 4.16 2.17
CA TYR A 17 -22.85 4.85 3.40
C TYR A 17 -22.69 6.37 3.16
N LEU A 18 -23.78 7.12 3.36
CA LEU A 18 -23.79 8.58 3.31
C LEU A 18 -24.06 9.18 4.71
N GLY A 19 -23.26 10.19 5.09
CA GLY A 19 -23.51 11.05 6.27
C GLY A 19 -22.68 10.77 7.53
N GLY A 20 -22.07 9.59 7.68
CA GLY A 20 -21.26 9.21 8.86
C GLY A 20 -19.97 8.46 8.52
N ILE A 21 -19.06 8.31 9.50
CA ILE A 21 -17.89 7.43 9.34
C ILE A 21 -18.36 5.98 9.44
N PRO A 22 -18.19 5.15 8.40
CA PRO A 22 -18.63 3.76 8.43
C PRO A 22 -17.64 2.92 9.24
N LEU A 23 -17.80 2.90 10.57
CA LEU A 23 -16.85 2.27 11.50
C LEU A 23 -16.57 0.79 11.19
N ILE A 24 -17.60 0.04 10.75
CA ILE A 24 -17.45 -1.38 10.41
C ILE A 24 -16.62 -1.54 9.11
N PRO A 25 -17.01 -0.94 7.97
CA PRO A 25 -16.17 -0.93 6.76
C PRO A 25 -14.75 -0.37 6.98
N PHE A 26 -14.62 0.64 7.85
CA PHE A 26 -13.33 1.20 8.24
C PHE A 26 -12.41 0.17 8.89
N GLY A 27 -12.91 -0.53 9.90
CA GLY A 27 -12.16 -1.60 10.56
C GLY A 27 -11.84 -2.76 9.61
N GLN A 28 -12.78 -3.12 8.74
CA GLN A 28 -12.60 -4.19 7.73
C GLN A 28 -11.52 -3.82 6.72
N TRP A 29 -11.47 -2.56 6.28
CA TRP A 29 -10.45 -2.05 5.38
C TRP A 29 -9.06 -1.97 6.03
N LEU A 30 -8.99 -1.44 7.25
CA LEU A 30 -7.72 -1.27 7.96
C LEU A 30 -7.11 -2.60 8.41
N LEU A 31 -7.91 -3.64 8.64
CA LEU A 31 -7.41 -4.94 9.09
C LEU A 31 -6.33 -5.53 8.16
N PRO A 32 -6.57 -5.76 6.86
CA PRO A 32 -5.56 -6.27 5.95
C PRO A 32 -4.37 -5.32 5.76
N ILE A 33 -4.59 -3.99 5.78
CA ILE A 33 -3.49 -3.00 5.75
C ILE A 33 -2.60 -3.13 6.99
N GLY A 34 -3.21 -3.27 8.17
CA GLY A 34 -2.50 -3.46 9.44
C GLY A 34 -1.65 -4.73 9.42
N ILE A 35 -2.22 -5.86 9.00
CA ILE A 35 -1.49 -7.13 8.88
C ILE A 35 -0.32 -6.99 7.89
N PHE A 36 -0.57 -6.34 6.74
CA PHE A 36 0.45 -6.07 5.73
C PHE A 36 1.62 -5.26 6.30
N LEU A 37 1.33 -4.09 6.90
CA LEU A 37 2.33 -3.19 7.46
C LEU A 37 3.10 -3.80 8.63
N LEU A 38 2.43 -4.57 9.49
CA LEU A 38 3.08 -5.30 10.58
C LEU A 38 4.07 -6.34 10.05
N THR A 39 3.69 -7.07 9.01
CA THR A 39 4.54 -8.11 8.41
C THR A 39 5.75 -7.50 7.70
N VAL A 40 5.53 -6.47 6.87
CA VAL A 40 6.59 -5.76 6.15
C VAL A 40 7.52 -5.03 7.13
N GLY A 41 6.95 -4.34 8.13
CA GLY A 41 7.71 -3.64 9.17
C GLY A 41 8.53 -4.58 10.06
N GLY A 42 7.94 -5.72 10.45
CA GLY A 42 8.64 -6.76 11.21
C GLY A 42 9.79 -7.41 10.43
N TYR A 43 9.57 -7.69 9.14
CA TYR A 43 10.64 -8.15 8.24
C TYR A 43 11.75 -7.12 8.12
N ALA A 44 11.39 -5.85 7.91
CA ALA A 44 12.33 -4.75 7.78
C ALA A 44 13.21 -4.55 9.02
N GLU A 45 12.63 -4.63 10.22
CA GLU A 45 13.36 -4.56 11.49
C GLU A 45 14.37 -5.71 11.65
N ARG A 46 13.97 -6.95 11.32
CA ARG A 46 14.89 -8.09 11.33
C ARG A 46 15.98 -7.95 10.28
N ALA A 47 15.61 -7.51 9.07
CA ALA A 47 16.55 -7.29 7.99
C ALA A 47 17.57 -6.22 8.35
N ARG A 48 17.18 -5.12 9.02
CA ARG A 48 18.12 -4.09 9.51
C ARG A 48 19.19 -4.68 10.42
N LYS A 49 18.80 -5.51 11.40
CA LYS A 49 19.74 -6.16 12.32
C LYS A 49 20.77 -7.02 11.59
N ALA A 50 20.39 -7.66 10.48
CA ALA A 50 21.30 -8.43 9.64
C ALA A 50 22.09 -7.55 8.64
N GLU A 51 21.49 -6.47 8.14
CA GLU A 51 22.05 -5.60 7.09
C GLU A 51 23.07 -4.58 7.63
N THR A 52 23.11 -4.30 8.95
CA THR A 52 24.18 -3.51 9.59
C THR A 52 25.57 -4.03 9.22
N PHE A 53 25.72 -5.32 8.94
CA PHE A 53 26.98 -5.95 8.53
C PHE A 53 27.20 -5.99 7.01
N SER A 54 26.23 -5.53 6.20
CA SER A 54 26.21 -5.70 4.74
C SER A 54 26.59 -4.45 3.94
N LEU A 55 26.57 -3.27 4.54
CA LEU A 55 26.89 -1.99 3.87
C LEU A 55 28.31 -1.97 3.29
N TYR A 56 29.26 -2.65 3.94
CA TYR A 56 30.64 -2.81 3.46
C TYR A 56 30.81 -3.57 2.13
N ARG A 57 29.77 -4.28 1.67
CA ARG A 57 29.86 -5.13 0.48
C ARG A 57 29.58 -4.37 -0.82
N TYR A 58 29.07 -3.14 -0.76
CA TYR A 58 28.67 -2.40 -1.95
C TYR A 58 29.63 -1.25 -2.24
N GLU A 59 30.21 -1.27 -3.43
CA GLU A 59 31.12 -0.21 -3.90
C GLU A 59 30.42 1.16 -4.06
N ARG A 60 29.11 1.15 -4.38
CA ARG A 60 28.31 2.37 -4.57
C ARG A 60 27.00 2.32 -3.78
N VAL A 61 26.70 3.42 -3.10
CA VAL A 61 25.45 3.62 -2.34
C VAL A 61 24.21 3.50 -3.24
N SER A 62 24.30 3.91 -4.51
CA SER A 62 23.21 3.76 -5.48
C SER A 62 22.86 2.29 -5.77
N ASP A 63 23.87 1.42 -5.82
CA ASP A 63 23.69 -0.01 -6.13
C ASP A 63 23.14 -0.75 -4.91
N TRP A 64 23.58 -0.36 -3.71
CA TRP A 64 22.95 -0.78 -2.46
C TRP A 64 21.48 -0.36 -2.43
N TRP A 65 21.17 0.92 -2.68
CA TRP A 65 19.80 1.44 -2.66
C TRP A 65 18.89 0.69 -3.64
N LYS A 66 19.34 0.48 -4.88
CA LYS A 66 18.59 -0.29 -5.89
C LYS A 66 18.22 -1.68 -5.39
N ARG A 67 19.19 -2.43 -4.86
CA ARG A 67 18.94 -3.79 -4.37
C ARG A 67 18.06 -3.78 -3.12
N HIS A 68 18.32 -2.86 -2.20
CA HIS A 68 17.55 -2.70 -0.96
C HIS A 68 16.08 -2.39 -1.27
N PHE A 69 15.83 -1.44 -2.16
CA PHE A 69 14.49 -1.03 -2.58
C PHE A 69 13.74 -2.16 -3.27
N VAL A 70 14.33 -2.76 -4.31
CA VAL A 70 13.69 -3.84 -5.07
C VAL A 70 13.40 -5.04 -4.17
N LYS A 71 14.34 -5.47 -3.33
CA LYS A 71 14.16 -6.62 -2.42
C LYS A 71 12.97 -6.42 -1.49
N ARG A 72 12.82 -5.23 -0.92
CA ARG A 72 11.75 -4.94 0.05
C ARG A 72 10.39 -4.72 -0.60
N VAL A 73 10.34 -4.08 -1.77
CA VAL A 73 9.11 -3.97 -2.57
C VAL A 73 8.62 -5.36 -3.01
N ILE A 74 9.53 -6.23 -3.48
CA ILE A 74 9.17 -7.62 -3.82
C ILE A 74 8.64 -8.38 -2.60
N PHE A 75 9.22 -8.19 -1.42
CA PHE A 75 8.70 -8.79 -0.19
C PHE A 75 7.27 -8.29 0.09
N GLY A 76 7.03 -6.98 -0.02
CA GLY A 76 5.68 -6.40 0.08
C GLY A 76 4.70 -7.05 -0.91
N ILE A 77 5.06 -7.15 -2.19
CA ILE A 77 4.22 -7.81 -3.21
C ILE A 77 3.85 -9.23 -2.80
N ARG A 78 4.81 -10.02 -2.30
CA ARG A 78 4.55 -11.40 -1.84
C ARG A 78 3.54 -11.45 -0.70
N ILE A 79 3.64 -10.54 0.27
CA ILE A 79 2.68 -10.47 1.38
C ILE A 79 1.29 -10.05 0.89
N ALA A 80 1.20 -9.06 -0.01
CA ALA A 80 -0.07 -8.61 -0.57
C ALA A 80 -0.78 -9.74 -1.34
N VAL A 81 -0.06 -10.46 -2.19
CA VAL A 81 -0.59 -11.63 -2.92
C VAL A 81 -1.03 -12.72 -1.95
N LEU A 82 -0.23 -13.01 -0.91
CA LEU A 82 -0.58 -14.01 0.10
C LEU A 82 -1.88 -13.66 0.83
N LEU A 83 -2.07 -12.39 1.21
CA LEU A 83 -3.30 -11.93 1.86
C LEU A 83 -4.54 -12.12 0.97
N LEU A 84 -4.44 -11.77 -0.32
CA LEU A 84 -5.52 -12.01 -1.29
C LEU A 84 -5.86 -13.49 -1.39
N LEU A 85 -4.85 -14.36 -1.50
CA LEU A 85 -5.05 -15.80 -1.62
C LEU A 85 -5.66 -16.42 -0.35
N ILE A 86 -5.23 -16.00 0.84
CA ILE A 86 -5.78 -16.49 2.11
C ILE A 86 -7.27 -16.17 2.19
N VAL A 87 -7.66 -14.92 1.95
CA VAL A 87 -9.07 -14.51 2.06
C VAL A 87 -9.92 -15.16 0.98
N LEU A 88 -9.40 -15.28 -0.25
CA LEU A 88 -10.08 -15.99 -1.33
C LEU A 88 -10.32 -17.46 -0.98
N LEU A 89 -9.31 -18.13 -0.41
CA LEU A 89 -9.43 -19.51 0.06
C LEU A 89 -10.50 -19.63 1.15
N CYS A 90 -10.57 -18.68 2.08
CA CYS A 90 -11.63 -18.69 3.08
C CYS A 90 -13.02 -18.53 2.46
N ASP A 91 -13.21 -17.65 1.47
CA ASP A 91 -14.48 -17.52 0.76
C ASP A 91 -14.84 -18.80 -0.03
N ILE A 92 -13.85 -19.51 -0.58
CA ILE A 92 -14.06 -20.83 -1.21
C ILE A 92 -14.54 -21.85 -0.18
N VAL A 93 -13.86 -21.97 0.96
CA VAL A 93 -14.21 -22.91 2.04
C VAL A 93 -15.60 -22.61 2.60
N MET A 94 -15.99 -21.34 2.66
CA MET A 94 -17.34 -20.93 3.11
C MET A 94 -18.42 -21.05 2.02
N GLY A 95 -18.10 -21.54 0.82
CA GLY A 95 -19.05 -21.67 -0.29
C GLY A 95 -19.54 -20.32 -0.85
N LYS A 96 -18.80 -19.24 -0.61
CA LYS A 96 -19.18 -17.86 -0.99
C LYS A 96 -18.63 -17.42 -2.35
N LEU A 97 -17.84 -18.24 -3.02
CA LEU A 97 -17.24 -17.91 -4.31
C LEU A 97 -18.29 -17.53 -5.37
N ALA A 98 -19.48 -18.16 -5.33
CA ALA A 98 -20.58 -17.88 -6.25
C ALA A 98 -21.15 -16.45 -6.13
N LEU A 99 -20.85 -15.72 -5.05
CA LEU A 99 -21.25 -14.32 -4.84
C LEU A 99 -20.28 -13.32 -5.49
N LEU A 100 -19.14 -13.78 -6.01
CA LEU A 100 -18.11 -12.94 -6.61
C LEU A 100 -18.18 -13.02 -8.13
N SER A 101 -18.46 -11.90 -8.80
CA SER A 101 -18.26 -11.85 -10.24
C SER A 101 -16.76 -11.84 -10.55
N ALA A 102 -16.33 -12.66 -11.52
CA ALA A 102 -14.92 -12.77 -11.88
C ALA A 102 -14.31 -11.40 -12.24
N GLY A 103 -15.07 -10.55 -12.94
CA GLY A 103 -14.65 -9.20 -13.29
C GLY A 103 -14.46 -8.29 -12.08
N LEU A 104 -15.35 -8.35 -11.08
CA LEU A 104 -15.22 -7.55 -9.86
C LEU A 104 -14.03 -8.01 -9.01
N LEU A 105 -13.85 -9.31 -8.87
CA LEU A 105 -12.72 -9.91 -8.17
C LEU A 105 -11.38 -9.45 -8.77
N VAL A 106 -11.25 -9.49 -10.10
CA VAL A 106 -10.03 -9.05 -10.79
C VAL A 106 -9.77 -7.57 -10.55
N LYS A 107 -10.79 -6.71 -10.69
CA LYS A 107 -10.65 -5.25 -10.48
C LYS A 107 -10.19 -4.93 -9.07
N ILE A 108 -10.83 -5.50 -8.05
CA ILE A 108 -10.47 -5.29 -6.64
C ILE A 108 -9.06 -5.81 -6.36
N SER A 109 -8.72 -7.01 -6.86
CA SER A 109 -7.39 -7.59 -6.66
C SER A 109 -6.29 -6.72 -7.24
N VAL A 110 -6.50 -6.21 -8.46
CA VAL A 110 -5.54 -5.32 -9.14
C VAL A 110 -5.35 -4.03 -8.35
N LEU A 111 -6.45 -3.35 -7.98
CA LEU A 111 -6.37 -2.10 -7.20
C LEU A 111 -5.67 -2.31 -5.87
N TRP A 112 -6.04 -3.36 -5.14
CA TRP A 112 -5.43 -3.70 -3.86
C TRP A 112 -3.93 -3.99 -3.98
N LEU A 113 -3.51 -4.70 -5.03
CA LEU A 113 -2.09 -4.98 -5.28
C LEU A 113 -1.31 -3.71 -5.55
N PHE A 114 -1.83 -2.82 -6.40
CA PHE A 114 -1.17 -1.55 -6.71
C PHE A 114 -1.04 -0.66 -5.47
N HIS A 115 -2.12 -0.52 -4.69
CA HIS A 115 -2.10 0.20 -3.43
C HIS A 115 -1.07 -0.39 -2.44
N SER A 116 -1.03 -1.73 -2.32
CA SER A 116 -0.05 -2.41 -1.47
C SER A 116 1.40 -2.23 -1.95
N ILE A 117 1.63 -2.18 -3.27
CA ILE A 117 2.95 -1.88 -3.86
C ILE A 117 3.39 -0.47 -3.52
N SER A 118 2.50 0.51 -3.69
CA SER A 118 2.75 1.91 -3.31
C SER A 118 3.06 2.01 -1.81
N MET A 119 2.30 1.34 -0.95
CA MET A 119 2.55 1.30 0.48
C MET A 119 3.91 0.66 0.83
N ALA A 120 4.30 -0.43 0.15
CA ALA A 120 5.62 -1.01 0.32
C ALA A 120 6.74 -0.05 -0.10
N ALA A 121 6.58 0.64 -1.23
CA ALA A 121 7.57 1.60 -1.72
C ALA A 121 7.70 2.81 -0.78
N PHE A 122 6.59 3.36 -0.30
CA PHE A 122 6.56 4.43 0.70
C PHE A 122 7.20 3.99 2.01
N PHE A 123 6.90 2.78 2.47
CA PHE A 123 7.52 2.22 3.67
C PHE A 123 9.04 2.16 3.54
N VAL A 124 9.57 1.68 2.41
CA VAL A 124 11.01 1.59 2.17
C VAL A 124 11.66 2.98 2.11
N LEU A 125 10.99 3.95 1.49
CA LEU A 125 11.46 5.33 1.49
C LEU A 125 11.51 5.90 2.91
N LEU A 126 10.44 5.73 3.69
CA LEU A 126 10.38 6.16 5.09
C LEU A 126 11.44 5.46 5.96
N ASP A 127 11.85 4.24 5.60
CA ASP A 127 12.90 3.49 6.30
C ASP A 127 14.30 4.13 6.17
N LEU A 128 14.49 5.05 5.21
CA LEU A 128 15.72 5.84 5.10
C LEU A 128 15.82 6.94 6.15
N PHE A 129 14.70 7.44 6.65
CA PHE A 129 14.68 8.59 7.55
C PHE A 129 14.80 8.19 9.02
N PRO A 130 15.21 9.11 9.91
CA PRO A 130 15.33 8.85 11.36
C PRO A 130 14.03 8.35 12.02
N LEU A 131 12.87 8.68 11.43
CA LEU A 131 11.54 8.28 11.90
C LEU A 131 11.12 6.88 11.45
N ARG A 132 12.02 6.09 10.85
CA ARG A 132 11.75 4.74 10.32
C ARG A 132 11.06 3.77 11.27
N ARG A 133 11.31 3.88 12.59
CA ARG A 133 10.66 3.02 13.60
C ARG A 133 9.14 3.21 13.64
N PHE A 134 8.69 4.43 13.33
CA PHE A 134 7.27 4.78 13.30
C PHE A 134 6.67 4.68 11.91
N ALA A 135 7.44 4.33 10.87
CA ALA A 135 6.94 4.26 9.50
C ALA A 135 5.68 3.38 9.34
N PRO A 136 5.58 2.16 9.92
CA PRO A 136 4.35 1.37 9.82
C PRO A 136 3.15 2.08 10.46
N VAL A 137 3.37 2.72 11.61
CA VAL A 137 2.31 3.43 12.35
C VAL A 137 1.87 4.67 11.59
N ALA A 138 2.82 5.44 11.07
CA ALA A 138 2.53 6.64 10.29
C ALA A 138 1.74 6.31 9.02
N LEU A 139 2.12 5.24 8.30
CA LEU A 139 1.39 4.77 7.12
C LEU A 139 0.00 4.25 7.47
N PHE A 140 -0.15 3.53 8.58
CA PHE A 140 -1.45 3.05 9.04
C PHE A 140 -2.39 4.21 9.45
N LEU A 141 -1.85 5.23 10.12
CA LEU A 141 -2.62 6.43 10.48
C LEU A 141 -2.98 7.24 9.25
N LEU A 142 -2.04 7.37 8.30
CA LEU A 142 -2.32 8.00 7.02
C LEU A 142 -3.47 7.28 6.33
N GLU A 143 -3.49 5.94 6.36
CA GLU A 143 -4.59 5.11 5.86
C GLU A 143 -5.93 5.41 6.51
N GLY A 144 -5.93 5.53 7.84
CA GLY A 144 -7.15 5.83 8.57
C GLY A 144 -7.70 7.23 8.25
N VAL A 145 -6.82 8.24 8.24
CA VAL A 145 -7.20 9.64 8.03
C VAL A 145 -7.75 9.86 6.63
N THR A 146 -7.09 9.31 5.62
CA THR A 146 -7.51 9.44 4.22
C THR A 146 -8.82 8.70 3.95
N PHE A 147 -9.02 7.52 4.55
CA PHE A 147 -10.31 6.84 4.48
C PHE A 147 -11.42 7.71 5.10
N ILE A 148 -11.19 8.29 6.29
CA ILE A 148 -12.17 9.15 6.95
C ILE A 148 -12.47 10.37 6.09
N ALA A 149 -11.43 11.04 5.56
CA ALA A 149 -11.59 12.19 4.67
C ALA A 149 -12.40 11.85 3.42
N GLY A 150 -12.08 10.74 2.73
CA GLY A 150 -12.82 10.27 1.57
C GLY A 150 -14.27 9.90 1.91
N SER A 151 -14.51 9.27 3.06
CA SER A 151 -15.88 8.91 3.46
C SER A 151 -16.77 10.12 3.74
N ARG A 152 -16.19 11.22 4.24
CA ARG A 152 -16.88 12.45 4.63
C ARG A 152 -17.03 13.45 3.48
N LEU A 153 -16.04 13.54 2.60
CA LEU A 153 -15.97 14.56 1.55
C LEU A 153 -16.23 13.89 0.20
N CYS A 154 -17.48 13.84 -0.24
CA CYS A 154 -17.87 13.19 -1.50
C CYS A 154 -17.13 13.76 -2.73
N ALA A 155 -16.84 15.06 -2.72
CA ALA A 155 -16.04 15.73 -3.75
C ALA A 155 -14.58 15.22 -3.78
N VAL A 156 -14.03 14.84 -2.63
CA VAL A 156 -12.66 14.35 -2.48
C VAL A 156 -12.60 12.83 -2.69
N SER A 157 -13.64 12.06 -2.34
CA SER A 157 -13.69 10.62 -2.69
C SER A 157 -13.61 10.38 -4.19
N HIS A 158 -14.13 11.31 -5.00
CA HIS A 158 -14.01 11.24 -6.46
C HIS A 158 -12.59 11.51 -6.96
N ALA A 159 -11.72 12.15 -6.18
CA ALA A 159 -10.31 12.40 -6.51
C ALA A 159 -9.34 11.46 -5.78
N MET A 160 -9.81 10.76 -4.74
CA MET A 160 -9.06 9.75 -3.95
C MET A 160 -9.21 8.37 -4.59
N TYR A 161 -8.83 8.28 -5.86
CA TYR A 161 -8.84 7.07 -6.66
C TYR A 161 -8.04 5.94 -6.01
N GLY A 162 -8.58 4.72 -6.00
CA GLY A 162 -7.79 3.48 -5.87
C GLY A 162 -6.92 3.35 -4.60
N MET A 163 -6.98 4.33 -3.71
CA MET A 163 -6.24 4.41 -2.47
C MET A 163 -7.24 4.62 -1.35
N TRP A 164 -6.95 4.06 -0.18
CA TRP A 164 -7.66 4.41 1.05
C TRP A 164 -9.10 3.88 1.14
N GLY A 165 -9.40 2.74 0.52
CA GLY A 165 -10.66 2.02 0.75
C GLY A 165 -11.89 2.58 0.04
N MET A 166 -11.70 3.28 -1.07
CA MET A 166 -12.79 3.91 -1.84
C MET A 166 -13.12 3.18 -3.15
N TYR A 167 -12.75 1.91 -3.31
CA TYR A 167 -12.82 1.23 -4.62
C TYR A 167 -14.24 1.11 -5.16
N LEU A 168 -15.22 0.89 -4.30
CA LEU A 168 -16.64 0.81 -4.67
C LEU A 168 -17.33 2.19 -4.77
N ARG A 169 -16.71 3.26 -4.25
CA ARG A 169 -17.25 4.63 -4.26
C ARG A 169 -16.63 5.50 -5.36
N SER A 170 -15.54 5.04 -5.96
CA SER A 170 -14.88 5.63 -7.12
C SER A 170 -15.58 5.19 -8.43
N SER A 171 -16.63 5.87 -8.88
CA SER A 171 -17.18 5.73 -10.24
C SER A 171 -16.18 6.29 -11.28
N LEU A 172 -15.83 5.64 -12.41
CA LEU A 172 -16.28 5.81 -13.83
C LEU A 172 -16.73 4.37 -14.13
N TYR A 173 -17.94 3.99 -14.48
CA TYR A 173 -19.15 4.63 -14.96
C TYR A 173 -20.26 3.58 -14.65
N ASP A 174 -21.47 3.95 -14.21
CA ASP A 174 -22.54 4.40 -15.12
C ASP A 174 -23.11 5.82 -14.89
N ALA A 175 -22.49 6.64 -14.05
CA ALA A 175 -22.95 8.02 -13.82
C ALA A 175 -21.81 8.96 -13.35
N GLY A 176 -20.64 8.91 -13.99
CA GLY A 176 -19.53 9.85 -13.72
C GLY A 176 -18.49 9.41 -12.68
N GLY A 177 -17.30 9.04 -13.17
CA GLY A 177 -16.04 9.37 -12.48
C GLY A 177 -14.72 8.99 -13.21
N PHE A 178 -13.78 8.13 -12.74
CA PHE A 178 -12.35 7.79 -13.13
C PHE A 178 -11.85 6.60 -14.04
N PRO A 179 -10.99 6.69 -15.11
CA PRO A 179 -10.54 5.51 -15.87
C PRO A 179 -9.41 4.73 -15.17
N ALA A 180 -9.57 3.42 -15.01
CA ALA A 180 -8.63 2.51 -14.33
C ALA A 180 -7.16 2.65 -14.81
N GLY A 181 -6.93 3.00 -16.08
CA GLY A 181 -5.59 3.24 -16.62
C GLY A 181 -4.85 4.41 -15.94
N VAL A 182 -5.55 5.47 -15.55
CA VAL A 182 -4.96 6.64 -14.86
C VAL A 182 -4.58 6.27 -13.42
N ILE A 183 -5.39 5.43 -12.77
CA ILE A 183 -5.12 4.92 -11.42
C ILE A 183 -3.87 4.04 -11.43
N ILE A 184 -3.80 3.09 -12.36
CA ILE A 184 -2.62 2.24 -12.53
C ILE A 184 -1.38 3.09 -12.84
N ALA A 185 -1.50 4.11 -13.69
CA ALA A 185 -0.39 5.01 -13.98
C ALA A 185 0.10 5.79 -12.75
N ALA A 186 -0.83 6.31 -11.93
CA ALA A 186 -0.49 7.02 -10.70
C ALA A 186 0.18 6.09 -9.67
N GLU A 187 -0.36 4.88 -9.50
CA GLU A 187 0.16 3.85 -8.59
C GLU A 187 1.52 3.28 -9.05
N VAL A 188 1.85 3.34 -10.34
CA VAL A 188 3.20 3.03 -10.84
C VAL A 188 4.16 4.22 -10.64
N ALA A 189 3.65 5.45 -10.79
CA ALA A 189 4.45 6.65 -10.61
C ALA A 189 4.93 6.84 -9.16
N LEU A 190 4.10 6.47 -8.17
CA LEU A 190 4.42 6.61 -6.75
C LEU A 190 5.67 5.82 -6.31
N PRO A 191 5.80 4.50 -6.60
CA PRO A 191 7.04 3.75 -6.38
C PRO A 191 8.24 4.31 -7.13
N ALA A 192 8.07 4.76 -8.37
CA ALA A 192 9.15 5.33 -9.16
C ALA A 192 9.67 6.64 -8.55
N ALA A 193 8.76 7.53 -8.15
CA ALA A 193 9.08 8.76 -7.43
C ALA A 193 9.79 8.47 -6.11
N GLY A 194 9.27 7.53 -5.32
CA GLY A 194 9.90 7.12 -4.06
C GLY A 194 11.30 6.56 -4.24
N PHE A 195 11.52 5.77 -5.29
CA PHE A 195 12.85 5.27 -5.65
C PHE A 195 13.83 6.40 -5.98
N LEU A 196 13.40 7.37 -6.80
CA LEU A 196 14.23 8.51 -7.22
C LEU A 196 14.56 9.42 -6.03
N ILE A 197 13.58 9.74 -5.19
CA ILE A 197 13.76 10.58 -3.99
C ILE A 197 14.80 9.92 -3.06
N GLY A 198 14.66 8.62 -2.77
CA GLY A 198 15.62 7.91 -1.92
C GLY A 198 17.03 7.87 -2.52
N ARG A 199 17.15 7.75 -3.85
CA ARG A 199 18.44 7.78 -4.55
C ARG A 199 19.13 9.14 -4.41
N GLU A 200 18.42 10.23 -4.69
CA GLU A 200 18.98 11.58 -4.62
C GLU A 200 19.32 11.98 -3.18
N TYR A 201 18.49 11.60 -2.21
CA TYR A 201 18.77 11.81 -0.79
C TYR A 201 20.10 11.15 -0.37
N LEU A 202 20.29 9.88 -0.71
CA LEU A 202 21.50 9.13 -0.36
C LEU A 202 22.75 9.66 -1.07
N LYS A 203 22.61 10.12 -2.32
CA LYS A 203 23.71 10.75 -3.06
C LYS A 203 24.17 12.02 -2.34
N LYS A 204 23.23 12.91 -1.99
CA LYS A 204 23.51 14.13 -1.24
C LYS A 204 24.22 13.84 0.08
N GLU A 205 23.72 12.88 0.85
CA GLU A 205 24.32 12.52 2.15
C GLU A 205 25.75 11.97 2.01
N THR A 206 26.00 11.17 0.99
CA THR A 206 27.35 10.61 0.72
C THR A 206 28.34 11.71 0.32
N ASP A 207 27.89 12.70 -0.45
CA ASP A 207 28.72 13.82 -0.90
C ASP A 207 29.09 14.75 0.27
N TYR A 208 28.17 15.02 1.21
CA TYR A 208 28.48 15.77 2.44
C TYR A 208 29.55 15.10 3.30
N ILE A 209 29.45 13.79 3.52
CA ILE A 209 30.42 13.02 4.32
C ILE A 209 31.83 13.09 3.71
N LYS A 210 31.95 13.15 2.38
CA LYS A 210 33.25 13.29 1.71
C LYS A 210 33.87 14.68 1.87
N ILE A 211 33.07 15.73 1.99
CA ILE A 211 33.54 17.10 2.15
C ILE A 211 34.03 17.36 3.58
N GLU A 212 33.40 16.77 4.61
CA GLU A 212 33.82 16.94 6.00
C GLU A 212 35.11 16.17 6.37
N ASN A 213 35.51 15.18 5.57
CA ASN A 213 36.66 14.30 5.83
C ASN A 213 37.86 14.55 4.90
N GLY A 214 37.83 15.59 4.06
CA GLY A 214 38.91 15.97 3.13
C GLY A 214 39.46 17.34 3.45
#